data_AF-A0A388NQG7-F1
#
_entry.id   AF-A0A388NQG7-F1
#
_cell.length_a   1.000
_cell.length_b   1.000
_cell.length_c   1.000
_cell.angle_alpha   90.00
_cell.angle_beta   90.00
_cell.angle_gamma   90.00
#
_symmetry.space_group_name_H-M   'P 1'
#
loop_
_entity.id
_entity.type
_entity.pdbx_description
1 polymer ?
#
loop_
_entity_poly.entity_id
_entity_poly.type
_entity_poly.pdbx_seq_one_letter_code
_entity_poly.pdbx_strand_id
1 'polypeptide(L)'
;MTKILIKRLDPTVPLPSYAKAGDAGADLATRIDFTINPGERMLVPTGISIALPNGYVALVHPRSGLAIKHGISMVNTPGTIDAGYRGELQVILINHDLTQPVSFKRVIELRN
;
A
#
# COMPACT_ATOMS: atom_id res chain seq x y z
N MET A 1 10.63 13.52 -15.66
CA MET A 1 9.69 12.69 -14.88
C MET A 1 9.45 11.40 -15.62
N THR A 2 9.58 10.26 -14.95
CA THR A 2 9.30 8.95 -15.54
C THR A 2 7.81 8.63 -15.37
N LYS A 3 7.13 8.25 -16.45
CA LYS A 3 5.73 7.83 -16.39
C LYS A 3 5.66 6.37 -15.94
N ILE A 4 4.84 6.10 -14.92
CA ILE A 4 4.54 4.74 -14.46
C ILE A 4 3.13 4.39 -14.91
N LEU A 5 2.97 3.25 -15.59
CA LEU A 5 1.64 2.77 -15.96
C LEU A 5 1.03 2.07 -14.75
N ILE A 6 -0.23 2.39 -14.45
CA ILE A 6 -1.00 1.80 -13.35
C ILE A 6 -2.26 1.18 -13.94
N LYS A 7 -2.54 -0.08 -13.56
CA LYS A 7 -3.79 -0.76 -13.87
C LYS A 7 -4.56 -0.97 -12.57
N ARG A 8 -5.79 -0.47 -12.52
CA ARG A 8 -6.75 -0.85 -11.48
C ARG A 8 -7.29 -2.24 -11.80
N LEU A 9 -6.93 -3.22 -10.98
CA LEU A 9 -7.48 -4.57 -11.00
C LEU A 9 -8.87 -4.57 -10.36
N ASP A 10 -9.03 -3.79 -9.29
CA ASP A 10 -10.32 -3.41 -8.73
C ASP A 10 -10.68 -1.99 -9.24
N PRO A 11 -11.67 -1.85 -10.14
CA PRO A 11 -11.98 -0.58 -10.80
C PRO A 11 -12.56 0.48 -9.86
N THR A 12 -12.92 0.12 -8.62
CA THR A 12 -13.48 1.05 -7.63
C THR A 12 -12.42 1.58 -6.67
N VAL A 13 -11.18 1.09 -6.70
CA VAL A 13 -10.11 1.61 -5.85
C VAL A 13 -9.60 2.93 -6.44
N PRO A 14 -9.31 3.96 -5.61
CA PRO A 14 -8.69 5.19 -6.09
C PRO A 14 -7.32 4.92 -6.71
N LEU A 15 -6.96 5.72 -7.72
CA LEU A 15 -5.56 5.77 -8.15
C LEU A 15 -4.67 6.31 -7.02
N PRO A 16 -3.43 5.79 -6.87
CA PRO A 16 -2.48 6.36 -5.91
C PRO A 16 -2.28 7.85 -6.17
N SER A 17 -2.28 8.64 -5.10
CA SER A 17 -2.09 10.09 -5.17
C SER A 17 -1.01 10.54 -4.19
N TYR A 18 -0.31 11.61 -4.57
CA TYR A 18 0.62 12.30 -3.68
C TYR A 18 -0.18 13.25 -2.80
N ALA A 19 0.04 13.20 -1.48
CA ALA A 19 -0.71 14.04 -0.55
C ALA A 19 -0.35 15.52 -0.70
N LYS A 20 0.92 15.83 -0.98
CA LYS A 20 1.43 17.18 -1.21
C LYS A 20 2.35 17.22 -2.43
N ALA A 21 2.48 18.41 -3.00
CA ALA A 21 3.46 18.66 -4.05
C ALA A 21 4.89 18.43 -3.51
N GLY A 22 5.67 17.61 -4.23
CA GLY A 22 7.03 17.27 -3.85
C GLY A 22 7.16 16.05 -2.93
N ASP A 23 6.06 15.42 -2.51
CA ASP A 23 6.12 14.17 -1.75
C ASP A 23 6.79 13.06 -2.58
N ALA A 24 7.64 12.27 -1.94
CA ALA A 24 8.40 11.20 -2.61
C ALA A 24 7.55 9.95 -2.92
N GLY A 25 6.44 9.75 -2.19
CA GLY A 25 5.60 8.56 -2.30
C GLY A 25 4.13 8.90 -2.51
N ALA A 26 3.45 8.07 -3.29
CA ALA A 26 1.99 8.09 -3.42
C ALA A 26 1.37 7.08 -2.46
N ASP A 27 0.27 7.47 -1.81
CA ASP A 27 -0.42 6.59 -0.86
C ASP A 27 -1.14 5.44 -1.61
N LEU A 28 -1.01 4.22 -1.08
CA LEU A 28 -1.73 3.04 -1.54
C LEU A 28 -2.98 2.81 -0.69
N ALA A 29 -4.05 2.33 -1.31
CA ALA A 29 -5.28 1.93 -0.64
C ALA A 29 -5.39 0.40 -0.53
N THR A 30 -6.11 -0.08 0.47
CA THR A 30 -6.58 -1.47 0.53
C THR A 30 -7.89 -1.62 -0.25
N ARG A 31 -8.07 -2.75 -0.93
CA ARG A 31 -9.35 -3.11 -1.57
C ARG A 31 -10.28 -3.94 -0.68
N ILE A 32 -9.88 -4.24 0.56
CA ILE A 32 -10.68 -5.01 1.51
C ILE A 32 -10.76 -4.32 2.88
N ASP A 33 -11.84 -4.62 3.61
CA ASP A 33 -11.94 -4.38 5.04
C ASP A 33 -11.17 -5.46 5.80
N PHE A 34 -10.43 -5.09 6.84
CA PHE A 34 -9.74 -6.05 7.70
C PHE A 34 -9.38 -5.45 9.05
N THR A 35 -9.04 -6.32 10.00
CA THR A 35 -8.48 -5.97 11.30
C THR A 35 -7.22 -6.80 11.52
N ILE A 36 -6.15 -6.18 12.02
CA ILE A 36 -4.93 -6.89 12.43
C ILE A 36 -4.85 -6.84 13.95
N ASN A 37 -4.91 -8.00 14.61
CA ASN A 37 -4.78 -8.08 16.06
C ASN A 37 -3.32 -7.85 16.50
N PRO A 38 -3.09 -7.56 17.78
CA PRO A 38 -1.73 -7.42 18.34
C PRO A 38 -0.79 -8.56 17.94
N GLY A 39 0.39 -8.23 17.41
CA GLY A 39 1.41 -9.19 16.99
C GLY A 39 1.12 -9.95 15.69
N GLU A 40 -0.07 -9.80 15.09
CA GLU A 40 -0.42 -10.47 13.84
C GLU A 40 0.14 -9.75 12.60
N ARG A 41 0.24 -10.50 11.51
CA ARG A 41 0.60 -9.99 10.18
C ARG A 41 -0.40 -10.47 9.14
N MET A 42 -0.63 -9.65 8.13
CA MET A 42 -1.58 -9.93 7.05
C MET A 42 -1.02 -9.48 5.69
N LEU A 43 -1.23 -10.29 4.66
CA LEU A 43 -1.01 -9.89 3.28
C LEU A 43 -2.25 -9.12 2.78
N VAL A 44 -2.08 -7.81 2.58
CA VAL A 44 -3.18 -6.90 2.25
C VAL A 44 -3.13 -6.53 0.76
N PRO A 45 -4.17 -6.84 -0.02
CA PRO A 45 -4.24 -6.52 -1.44
C PRO A 45 -4.62 -5.05 -1.68
N THR A 46 -3.95 -4.41 -2.64
CA THR A 46 -4.19 -2.98 -2.98
C THR A 46 -5.20 -2.75 -4.10
N GLY A 47 -5.50 -3.76 -4.91
CA GLY A 47 -6.38 -3.63 -6.08
C GLY A 47 -5.73 -2.98 -7.29
N ILE A 48 -4.40 -2.76 -7.30
CA ILE A 48 -3.68 -2.20 -8.44
C ILE A 48 -2.47 -3.05 -8.82
N SER A 49 -2.04 -2.93 -10.08
CA SER A 49 -0.72 -3.35 -10.53
C SER A 49 -0.03 -2.21 -11.28
N ILE A 50 1.28 -2.26 -11.37
CA ILE A 50 2.10 -1.23 -12.04
C ILE A 50 3.03 -1.85 -13.08
N ALA A 51 3.47 -1.04 -14.03
CA ALA A 51 4.57 -1.37 -14.92
C ALA A 51 5.66 -0.30 -14.81
N LEU A 52 6.78 -0.66 -14.20
CA LEU A 52 7.96 0.19 -14.14
C LEU A 52 8.81 0.01 -15.40
N PRO A 53 9.53 1.05 -15.85
CA PRO A 53 10.55 0.89 -16.88
C PRO A 53 11.72 0.04 -16.38
N ASN A 54 12.44 -0.58 -17.31
CA ASN A 54 13.67 -1.31 -17.00
C ASN A 54 14.69 -0.39 -16.32
N GLY A 55 15.42 -0.93 -15.33
CA GLY A 55 16.40 -0.17 -14.54
C GLY A 55 15.82 0.59 -13.35
N TYR A 56 14.50 0.45 -13.08
CA TYR A 56 13.83 1.05 -11.93
C TYR A 56 13.35 -0.01 -10.94
N VAL A 57 13.18 0.42 -9.69
CA VAL A 57 12.51 -0.31 -8.62
C VAL A 57 11.48 0.63 -7.99
N ALA A 58 10.32 0.11 -7.60
CA ALA A 58 9.42 0.81 -6.70
C ALA A 58 9.57 0.26 -5.29
N LEU A 59 9.56 1.17 -4.32
CA LEU A 59 9.72 0.86 -2.91
C LEU A 59 8.44 1.18 -2.17
N VAL A 60 7.93 0.22 -1.42
CA VAL A 60 6.75 0.39 -0.55
C VAL A 60 7.23 0.56 0.89
N HIS A 61 6.86 1.69 1.50
CA HIS A 61 7.24 2.08 2.85
C HIS A 61 6.02 2.21 3.76
N PRO A 62 6.15 1.92 5.07
CA PRO A 62 5.14 2.23 6.07
C PRO A 62 4.85 3.74 6.13
N ARG A 63 3.59 4.11 6.36
CA ARG A 63 3.21 5.51 6.66
C ARG A 63 3.56 5.83 8.11
N SER A 64 4.39 6.85 8.32
CA SER A 64 4.87 7.23 9.66
C SER A 64 3.75 7.50 10.67
N GLY A 65 2.63 8.09 10.22
CA GLY A 65 1.46 8.35 11.07
C GLY A 65 0.80 7.10 11.62
N LEU A 66 0.71 6.01 10.82
CA LEU A 66 0.17 4.74 11.29
C LEU A 66 1.17 4.00 12.19
N ALA A 67 2.46 4.11 11.88
CA ALA A 67 3.52 3.50 12.67
C ALA A 67 3.55 4.05 14.10
N ILE A 68 3.57 5.38 14.27
CA ILE A 68 3.68 5.99 15.60
C ILE A 68 2.38 5.92 16.42
N LYS A 69 1.21 5.97 15.76
CA LYS A 69 -0.08 6.00 16.47
C LYS A 69 -0.63 4.62 16.81
N HIS A 70 -0.30 3.61 16.01
CA HIS A 70 -0.94 2.30 16.06
C HIS A 70 0.02 1.12 15.94
N GLY A 71 1.34 1.35 15.90
CA GLY A 71 2.32 0.27 15.77
C GLY A 71 2.29 -0.45 14.42
N ILE A 72 1.62 0.10 13.40
CA ILE A 72 1.51 -0.56 12.09
C ILE A 72 2.79 -0.37 11.29
N SER A 73 3.37 -1.48 10.87
CA SER A 73 4.55 -1.53 10.01
C SER A 73 4.35 -2.53 8.88
N MET A 74 5.43 -2.81 8.13
CA MET A 74 5.49 -3.86 7.14
C MET A 74 6.60 -4.85 7.50
N VAL A 75 6.31 -6.14 7.37
CA VAL A 75 7.27 -7.22 7.69
C VAL A 75 8.51 -7.15 6.80
N ASN A 76 8.35 -6.79 5.53
CA ASN A 76 9.40 -6.76 4.51
C ASN A 76 9.83 -5.34 4.14
N THR A 77 9.78 -4.38 5.07
CA THR A 77 10.14 -2.98 4.73
C THR A 77 11.64 -2.83 4.43
N PRO A 78 12.02 -2.09 3.35
CA PRO A 78 11.17 -1.60 2.28
C PRO A 78 10.73 -2.73 1.32
N GLY A 79 9.44 -2.75 0.97
CA GLY A 79 8.92 -3.71 0.00
C GLY A 79 9.45 -3.39 -1.40
N THR A 80 10.08 -4.36 -2.07
CA THR A 80 10.71 -4.17 -3.39
C THR A 80 9.77 -4.66 -4.49
N ILE A 81 9.47 -3.80 -5.47
CA ILE A 81 8.71 -4.15 -6.68
C ILE A 81 9.63 -4.01 -7.90
N ASP A 82 9.94 -5.15 -8.53
CA ASP A 82 10.81 -5.21 -9.69
C ASP A 82 10.14 -4.69 -10.97
N ALA A 83 10.97 -4.22 -11.92
CA ALA A 83 10.48 -3.71 -13.21
C ALA A 83 9.70 -4.74 -14.05
N GLY A 84 9.96 -6.04 -13.86
CA GLY A 84 9.23 -7.12 -14.52
C GLY A 84 7.91 -7.50 -13.85
N TYR A 85 7.64 -7.03 -12.62
CA TYR A 85 6.47 -7.43 -11.87
C TYR A 85 5.19 -6.83 -12.46
N ARG A 86 4.16 -7.66 -12.68
CA ARG A 86 2.84 -7.25 -13.22
C ARG A 86 1.66 -7.71 -12.38
N GLY A 87 1.93 -8.41 -11.28
CA GLY A 87 0.91 -8.87 -10.34
C GLY A 87 0.29 -7.73 -9.55
N GLU A 88 -0.73 -8.07 -8.75
CA GLU A 88 -1.31 -7.14 -7.79
C GLU A 88 -0.25 -6.70 -6.77
N LEU A 89 -0.12 -5.39 -6.52
CA LEU A 89 0.68 -4.92 -5.40
C LEU A 89 0.00 -5.35 -4.10
N GLN A 90 0.73 -6.05 -3.24
CA GLN A 90 0.24 -6.48 -1.94
C GLN A 90 1.24 -6.07 -0.86
N VAL A 91 0.73 -5.72 0.31
CA VAL A 91 1.52 -5.19 1.43
C VAL A 91 1.45 -6.17 2.60
N ILE A 92 2.59 -6.61 3.11
CA ILE A 92 2.64 -7.50 4.29
C ILE A 92 2.64 -6.64 5.55
N LEU A 93 1.45 -6.24 6.00
CA LEU A 93 1.30 -5.44 7.20
C LEU A 93 1.54 -6.28 8.46
N ILE A 94 2.06 -5.64 9.50
CA ILE A 94 2.20 -6.19 10.85
C ILE A 94 1.75 -5.16 11.88
N ASN A 95 1.07 -5.62 12.93
CA ASN A 95 0.73 -4.81 14.09
C ASN A 95 1.73 -5.09 15.23
N HIS A 96 2.58 -4.12 15.53
CA HIS A 96 3.52 -4.20 16.66
C HIS A 96 2.93 -3.73 18.00
N ASP A 97 1.71 -3.17 18.02
CA ASP A 97 1.03 -2.92 19.28
C ASP A 97 0.80 -4.27 20.00
N LEU A 98 1.06 -4.29 21.30
CA LEU A 98 0.98 -5.52 22.11
C LEU A 98 -0.44 -5.79 22.63
N THR A 99 -1.37 -4.84 22.49
CA THR A 99 -2.68 -4.90 23.14
C THR A 99 -3.84 -4.40 22.30
N GLN A 100 -3.62 -3.50 21.34
CA GLN A 100 -4.68 -2.85 20.56
C GLN A 100 -4.77 -3.42 19.13
N PRO A 101 -5.94 -3.91 18.69
CA PRO A 101 -6.18 -4.22 17.30
C PRO A 101 -6.31 -2.93 16.46
N VAL A 102 -6.04 -3.03 15.17
CA VAL A 102 -6.21 -1.91 14.23
C VAL A 102 -7.06 -2.35 13.06
N SER A 103 -8.13 -1.60 12.78
CA SER A 103 -9.08 -1.89 11.71
C SER A 103 -8.90 -0.91 10.54
N PHE A 104 -8.95 -1.47 9.33
CA PHE A 104 -8.86 -0.75 8.08
C PHE A 104 -10.12 -0.97 7.27
N LYS A 105 -10.54 0.08 6.55
CA LYS A 105 -11.68 0.05 5.64
C LYS A 105 -11.20 0.11 4.21
N ARG A 106 -11.86 -0.64 3.34
CA ARG A 106 -11.74 -0.52 1.89
C ARG A 106 -11.99 0.93 1.49
N VAL A 107 -11.10 1.48 0.68
CA VAL A 107 -11.28 2.82 0.11
C VAL A 107 -11.90 2.69 -1.27
N ILE A 108 -12.95 3.46 -1.53
CA ILE A 108 -13.68 3.46 -2.80
C ILE A 108 -13.58 4.85 -3.42
N GLU A 109 -13.20 4.92 -4.69
CA GLU A 109 -13.37 6.08 -5.54
C GLU A 109 -14.72 5.96 -6.26
N LEU A 110 -15.68 6.80 -5.87
CA LEU A 110 -16.94 6.91 -6.57
C LEU A 110 -16.66 7.53 -7.94
N ARG A 111 -17.02 6.83 -9.02
CA ARG A 111 -16.99 7.39 -10.36
C ARG A 111 -18.18 8.35 -10.48
N ASN A 112 -17.91 9.62 -10.77
CA ASN A 112 -18.90 10.52 -11.36
C ASN A 112 -19.18 10.10 -12.81
#